data_AF-A0A920R5W5-F1
#
_entry.id   AF-A0A920R5W5-F1
#
_cell.length_a   1.000
_cell.length_b   1.000
_cell.length_c   1.000
_cell.angle_alpha   90.00
_cell.angle_beta   90.00
_cell.angle_gamma   90.00
#
_symmetry.space_group_name_H-M   'P 1'
#
loop_
_entity.id
_entity.type
_entity.pdbx_description
1 polymer ?
#
loop_
_entity_poly.entity_id
_entity_poly.type
_entity_poly.pdbx_seq_one_letter_code
_entity_poly.pdbx_strand_id
1 'polypeptide(L)'
;MPVTDEFHGHNFFKRLPNGTKAATPFLLVILALATTDIIFAIDSIPPVFGITKDPFVVWSSNAMAVLGLRPLFFLLSGLVRIFRFLQYGLALVLVLIGLKMLLEEAAHTFEFHLPEIMESPFLSLIVISSIFTFAIIFLRCFLHN
;
A
#
# COMPACT_ATOMS: atom_id res chain seq x y z
N MET A 1 3.48 -22.09 -20.39
CA MET A 1 2.27 -22.90 -20.13
C MET A 1 1.07 -22.07 -20.60
N PRO A 2 0.24 -22.53 -21.55
CA PRO A 2 -0.78 -21.66 -22.15
C PRO A 2 -1.96 -21.50 -21.20
N VAL A 3 -2.44 -20.26 -21.05
CA VAL A 3 -3.63 -19.89 -20.28
C VAL A 3 -4.77 -19.69 -21.28
N THR A 4 -5.92 -20.32 -21.06
CA THR A 4 -7.09 -20.21 -21.95
C THR A 4 -7.98 -19.02 -21.57
N ASP A 5 -8.46 -18.28 -22.57
CA ASP A 5 -9.21 -17.01 -22.45
C ASP A 5 -10.69 -17.10 -22.04
N GLU A 6 -11.23 -18.30 -21.77
CA GLU A 6 -12.67 -18.45 -21.51
C GLU A 6 -13.05 -18.49 -20.03
N PHE A 7 -13.75 -17.44 -19.59
CA PHE A 7 -14.40 -17.35 -18.29
C PHE A 7 -15.68 -18.22 -18.24
N HIS A 8 -15.57 -19.41 -17.66
CA HIS A 8 -16.72 -20.24 -17.32
C HIS A 8 -16.62 -20.72 -15.86
N GLY A 9 -17.40 -20.07 -14.97
CA GLY A 9 -18.00 -20.60 -13.74
C GLY A 9 -17.16 -21.42 -12.73
N HIS A 10 -17.10 -20.91 -11.49
CA HIS A 10 -16.99 -21.55 -10.15
C HIS A 10 -16.12 -22.83 -9.91
N ASN A 11 -15.29 -23.29 -10.85
CA ASN A 11 -14.47 -24.49 -10.67
C ASN A 11 -12.98 -24.14 -10.55
N PHE A 12 -12.38 -24.49 -9.40
CA PHE A 12 -10.99 -24.20 -9.02
C PHE A 12 -9.92 -24.96 -9.84
N PHE A 13 -10.32 -25.99 -10.58
CA PHE A 13 -9.48 -26.73 -11.52
C PHE A 13 -10.35 -27.19 -12.69
N LYS A 14 -10.02 -26.82 -13.94
CA LYS A 14 -10.54 -27.53 -15.13
C LYS A 14 -9.47 -28.48 -15.67
N ARG A 15 -9.85 -29.74 -15.87
CA ARG A 15 -9.17 -30.65 -16.81
C ARG A 15 -9.55 -30.18 -18.21
N LEU A 16 -8.59 -29.77 -19.02
CA LEU A 16 -8.82 -29.60 -20.46
C LEU A 16 -9.05 -30.98 -21.12
N PRO A 17 -9.72 -31.05 -22.30
CA PRO A 17 -9.99 -32.30 -23.03
C PRO A 17 -8.75 -33.14 -23.34
N ASN A 18 -7.57 -32.54 -23.28
CA ASN A 18 -6.23 -33.07 -23.50
C ASN A 18 -5.51 -33.50 -22.20
N GLY A 19 -6.21 -33.58 -21.06
CA GLY A 19 -5.68 -34.15 -19.81
C GLY A 19 -4.88 -33.19 -18.93
N THR A 20 -4.61 -31.97 -19.39
CA THR A 20 -3.83 -30.96 -18.66
C THR A 20 -4.71 -30.19 -17.66
N LYS A 21 -4.25 -30.04 -16.41
CA LYS A 21 -4.91 -29.21 -15.39
C LYS A 21 -4.61 -27.73 -15.69
N ALA A 22 -5.64 -26.93 -15.98
CA ALA A 22 -5.50 -25.48 -16.09
C ALA A 22 -5.84 -24.82 -14.74
N ALA A 23 -4.94 -23.94 -14.28
CA ALA A 23 -5.21 -23.07 -13.15
C ALA A 23 -6.24 -22.02 -13.58
N THR A 24 -7.38 -21.96 -12.89
CA THR A 24 -8.42 -20.97 -13.16
C THR A 24 -7.90 -19.58 -12.78
N PRO A 25 -8.23 -18.49 -13.50
CA PRO A 25 -7.89 -17.11 -13.11
C PRO A 25 -8.28 -16.76 -11.67
N PHE A 26 -9.29 -17.44 -11.12
CA PHE A 26 -9.68 -17.33 -9.71
C PHE A 26 -8.57 -17.76 -8.71
N LEU A 27 -7.79 -18.79 -9.02
CA LEU A 27 -6.67 -19.25 -8.20
C LEU A 27 -5.53 -18.22 -8.21
N LEU A 28 -5.28 -17.59 -9.37
CA LEU A 28 -4.29 -16.51 -9.50
C LEU A 28 -4.69 -15.30 -8.64
N VAL A 29 -5.96 -14.90 -8.67
CA VAL A 29 -6.48 -13.78 -7.86
C VAL A 29 -6.36 -14.08 -6.37
N ILE A 30 -6.77 -15.29 -5.92
CA ILE A 30 -6.61 -15.68 -4.50
C ILE A 30 -5.15 -15.69 -4.08
N LEU A 31 -4.26 -16.22 -4.91
CA LEU A 31 -2.83 -16.26 -4.63
C LEU A 31 -2.26 -14.85 -4.52
N ALA A 32 -2.59 -13.96 -5.45
CA ALA A 32 -2.16 -12.56 -5.43
C ALA A 32 -2.67 -11.81 -4.19
N LEU A 33 -3.92 -12.04 -3.79
CA LEU A 33 -4.49 -11.45 -2.57
C LEU A 33 -3.78 -11.95 -1.31
N ALA A 34 -3.56 -13.27 -1.20
CA ALA A 34 -2.87 -13.87 -0.07
C ALA A 34 -1.41 -13.39 0.03
N THR A 35 -0.70 -13.24 -1.09
CA THR A 35 0.66 -12.68 -1.09
C THR A 35 0.68 -11.21 -0.73
N THR A 36 -0.32 -10.43 -1.18
CA THR A 36 -0.40 -8.99 -0.89
C THR A 36 -0.64 -8.73 0.60
N ASP A 37 -1.48 -9.54 1.25
CA ASP A 37 -1.74 -9.46 2.69
C ASP A 37 -0.46 -9.72 3.53
N ILE A 38 0.33 -10.74 3.15
CA ILE A 38 1.62 -11.02 3.80
C ILE A 38 2.58 -9.83 3.66
N ILE A 39 2.64 -9.19 2.49
CA ILE A 39 3.49 -8.02 2.24
C ILE A 39 3.03 -6.82 3.10
N PHE A 40 1.73 -6.57 3.19
CA PHE A 40 1.18 -5.53 4.06
C PHE A 40 1.44 -5.79 5.54
N ALA A 41 1.41 -7.05 5.98
CA ALA A 41 1.73 -7.41 7.35
C ALA A 41 3.18 -7.04 7.70
N ILE A 42 4.14 -7.24 6.80
CA ILE A 42 5.57 -6.96 7.06
C ILE A 42 5.84 -5.46 7.32
N ASP A 43 5.14 -4.57 6.63
CA ASP A 43 5.32 -3.12 6.83
C ASP A 43 4.50 -2.59 8.03
N SER A 44 3.32 -3.16 8.28
CA SER A 44 2.44 -2.71 9.36
C SER A 44 2.78 -3.28 10.73
N ILE A 45 3.46 -4.43 10.80
CA ILE A 45 3.83 -5.09 12.06
C ILE A 45 4.90 -4.31 12.86
N PRO A 46 6.04 -3.87 12.28
CA PRO A 46 7.08 -3.17 13.04
C PRO A 46 6.61 -1.88 13.72
N PRO A 47 5.80 -1.01 13.07
CA PRO A 47 5.24 0.18 13.72
C PRO A 47 4.30 -0.15 14.89
N VAL A 48 3.45 -1.18 14.75
CA VAL A 48 2.49 -1.56 15.80
C VAL A 48 3.20 -2.06 17.05
N PHE A 49 4.26 -2.85 16.91
CA PHE A 49 5.08 -3.32 18.04
C PHE A 49 5.82 -2.19 18.78
N GLY A 50 6.02 -1.03 18.13
CA GLY A 50 6.56 0.18 18.76
C GLY A 50 5.56 0.90 19.67
N ILE A 51 4.25 0.76 19.41
CA ILE A 51 3.18 1.44 20.18
C ILE A 51 2.57 0.49 21.22
N THR A 52 2.33 -0.78 20.86
CA THR A 52 1.65 -1.78 21.69
C THR A 52 2.39 -3.11 21.64
N LYS A 53 2.63 -3.71 22.82
CA LYS A 53 3.27 -5.04 22.97
C LYS A 53 2.29 -6.16 23.27
N ASP A 54 0.98 -5.89 23.29
CA ASP A 54 -0.04 -6.90 23.57
C ASP A 54 -0.22 -7.82 22.33
N PRO A 55 0.19 -9.10 22.42
CA PRO A 55 0.11 -10.02 21.29
C PRO A 55 -1.34 -10.29 20.85
N PHE A 56 -2.31 -10.14 21.75
CA PHE A 56 -3.72 -10.35 21.44
C PHE A 56 -4.25 -9.32 20.46
N VAL A 57 -3.86 -8.05 20.61
CA VAL A 57 -4.26 -6.96 19.72
C VAL A 57 -3.67 -7.14 18.33
N VAL A 58 -2.39 -7.53 18.25
CA VAL A 58 -1.70 -7.79 16.99
C VAL A 58 -2.32 -8.98 16.25
N TRP A 59 -2.58 -10.08 16.96
CA TRP A 59 -3.15 -11.28 16.35
C TRP A 59 -4.60 -11.11 15.91
N SER A 60 -5.45 -10.53 16.76
CA SER A 60 -6.86 -10.31 16.45
C SER A 60 -7.07 -9.31 15.30
N SER A 61 -6.27 -8.24 15.25
CA SER A 61 -6.33 -7.25 14.17
C SER A 61 -5.94 -7.84 12.81
N ASN A 62 -4.84 -8.59 12.74
CA ASN A 62 -4.39 -9.21 11.50
C ASN A 62 -5.34 -10.32 11.02
N ALA A 63 -5.86 -11.13 11.95
CA ALA A 63 -6.89 -12.13 11.63
C ALA A 63 -8.16 -11.47 11.05
N MET A 64 -8.58 -10.33 11.59
CA MET A 64 -9.76 -9.60 11.10
C MET A 64 -9.52 -8.96 9.72
N ALA A 65 -8.30 -8.51 9.43
CA ALA A 65 -7.91 -7.98 8.11
C ALA A 65 -8.08 -9.05 7.01
N VAL A 66 -7.58 -10.28 7.25
CA VAL A 66 -7.71 -11.41 6.32
C VAL A 66 -9.18 -11.86 6.16
N LEU A 67 -9.95 -11.90 7.26
CA LEU A 67 -11.36 -12.30 7.21
C LEU A 67 -12.23 -11.31 6.43
N GLY A 68 -11.86 -10.03 6.40
CA GLY A 68 -12.57 -8.97 5.68
C GLY A 68 -12.31 -8.91 4.17
N LEU A 69 -11.29 -9.62 3.65
CA LEU A 69 -10.85 -9.51 2.25
C LEU A 69 -11.92 -9.95 1.23
N ARG A 70 -12.66 -11.01 1.55
CA ARG A 70 -13.63 -11.62 0.62
C ARG A 70 -14.84 -10.72 0.33
N PRO A 71 -15.49 -10.11 1.33
CA PRO A 71 -16.51 -9.08 1.09
C PRO A 71 -15.96 -7.82 0.41
N LEU A 72 -14.72 -7.41 0.75
CA LEU A 72 -14.10 -6.22 0.16
C LEU A 72 -13.81 -6.41 -1.33
N PHE A 73 -13.42 -7.61 -1.78
CA PHE A 73 -13.18 -7.89 -3.19
C PHE A 73 -14.42 -7.63 -4.06
N PHE A 74 -15.61 -8.02 -3.57
CA PHE A 74 -16.87 -7.75 -4.26
C PHE A 74 -17.13 -6.24 -4.34
N LEU A 75 -16.92 -5.51 -3.25
CA LEU A 75 -17.05 -4.05 -3.21
C LEU A 75 -16.04 -3.36 -4.15
N LEU A 76 -14.79 -3.80 -4.12
CA LEU A 76 -13.68 -3.28 -4.91
C LEU A 76 -13.94 -3.46 -6.41
N SER A 77 -14.51 -4.59 -6.82
CA SER A 77 -14.87 -4.82 -8.23
C SER A 77 -15.81 -3.74 -8.81
N GLY A 78 -16.68 -3.16 -7.97
CA GLY A 78 -17.53 -2.02 -8.34
C GLY A 78 -16.80 -0.67 -8.31
N LEU A 79 -15.84 -0.51 -7.40
CA LEU A 79 -15.10 0.73 -7.17
C LEU A 79 -13.87 0.90 -8.09
N VAL A 80 -13.36 -0.14 -8.76
CA VAL A 80 -12.17 -0.09 -9.65
C VAL A 80 -12.23 1.07 -10.65
N ARG A 81 -13.42 1.48 -11.10
CA ARG A 81 -13.59 2.62 -12.01
C ARG A 81 -13.11 3.96 -11.42
N ILE A 82 -13.14 4.11 -10.09
CA ILE A 82 -12.77 5.32 -9.34
C ILE A 82 -11.30 5.25 -8.89
N PHE A 83 -10.76 4.05 -8.65
CA PHE A 83 -9.39 3.83 -8.18
C PHE A 83 -8.28 4.26 -9.15
N ARG A 84 -8.59 4.65 -10.40
CA ARG A 84 -7.61 5.18 -11.36
C ARG A 84 -6.86 6.41 -10.84
N PHE A 85 -7.48 7.20 -9.95
CA PHE A 85 -6.84 8.36 -9.34
C PHE A 85 -6.09 8.03 -8.04
N LEU A 86 -6.30 6.85 -7.45
CA LEU A 86 -5.67 6.47 -6.19
C LEU A 86 -4.16 6.25 -6.34
N GLN A 87 -3.70 5.67 -7.46
CA GLN A 87 -2.28 5.48 -7.73
C GLN A 87 -1.48 6.79 -7.67
N TYR A 88 -2.08 7.89 -8.13
CA TYR A 88 -1.48 9.22 -8.08
C TYR A 88 -1.42 9.77 -6.64
N GLY A 89 -2.50 9.58 -5.87
CA GLY A 89 -2.53 9.97 -4.46
C GLY A 89 -1.54 9.17 -3.60
N LEU A 90 -1.44 7.87 -3.83
CA LEU A 90 -0.51 6.99 -3.12
C LEU A 90 0.94 7.36 -3.43
N ALA A 91 1.29 7.57 -4.70
CA ALA A 91 2.62 8.03 -5.09
C ALA A 91 3.01 9.35 -4.41
N LEU A 92 2.07 10.30 -4.33
CA LEU A 92 2.27 11.58 -3.63
C LEU A 92 2.57 11.37 -2.14
N VAL A 93 1.78 10.54 -1.47
CA VAL A 93 1.96 10.26 -0.04
C VAL A 93 3.28 9.53 0.22
N LEU A 94 3.67 8.55 -0.62
CA LEU A 94 4.95 7.85 -0.48
C LEU A 94 6.14 8.77 -0.66
N VAL A 95 6.12 9.65 -1.66
CA VAL A 95 7.20 10.63 -1.86
C VAL A 95 7.28 11.57 -0.66
N LEU A 96 6.15 12.00 -0.12
CA LEU A 96 6.12 12.88 1.04
C LEU A 96 6.63 12.22 2.32
N ILE A 97 6.14 11.01 2.64
CA ILE A 97 6.58 10.26 3.83
C ILE A 97 8.04 9.87 3.68
N GLY A 98 8.46 9.38 2.50
CA GLY A 98 9.85 9.04 2.22
C GLY A 98 10.78 10.25 2.35
N LEU A 99 10.37 11.41 1.85
CA LEU A 99 11.16 12.64 2.01
C LEU A 99 11.21 13.11 3.47
N LYS A 100 10.11 12.98 4.24
CA LYS A 100 10.13 13.24 5.69
C LYS A 100 11.15 12.34 6.38
N MET A 101 11.10 11.03 6.13
CA MET A 101 12.01 10.08 6.77
C MET A 101 13.47 10.36 6.42
N LEU A 102 13.76 10.70 5.16
CA LEU A 102 15.11 11.09 4.74
C LEU A 102 15.59 12.40 5.38
N LEU A 103 14.71 13.39 5.52
CA LEU A 103 15.05 14.67 6.16
C LEU A 103 15.29 14.51 7.66
N GLU A 104 14.51 13.67 8.33
CA GLU A 104 14.65 13.35 9.75
C GLU A 104 15.98 12.60 10.00
N GLU A 105 16.30 11.61 9.18
CA GLU A 105 17.57 10.87 9.24
C GLU A 105 18.79 11.75 8.89
N ALA A 106 18.66 12.61 7.87
CA ALA A 106 19.72 13.55 7.48
C ALA A 106 19.98 14.62 8.54
N ALA A 107 18.92 15.11 9.21
CA ALA A 107 19.02 16.04 10.33
C ALA A 107 19.65 15.38 11.57
N HIS A 108 19.39 14.09 11.80
CA HIS A 108 20.05 13.33 12.87
C HIS A 108 21.52 13.01 12.57
N THR A 109 21.88 12.76 11.31
CA THR A 109 23.26 12.41 10.91
C THR A 109 24.18 13.63 10.80
N PHE A 110 23.64 14.79 10.47
CA PHE A 110 24.39 16.05 10.48
C PHE A 110 24.31 16.62 11.90
N GLU A 111 25.31 16.31 12.74
CA GLU A 111 25.48 16.83 14.12
C GLU A 111 25.64 18.37 14.16
N PHE A 112 24.64 19.11 13.69
CA PHE A 112 24.46 20.46 14.17
C PHE A 112 23.80 20.36 15.54
N HIS A 113 24.55 20.71 16.58
CA HIS A 113 23.97 21.38 17.73
C HIS A 113 23.34 22.70 17.22
N LEU A 114 22.18 22.63 16.56
CA LEU A 114 21.34 23.80 16.35
C LEU A 114 20.46 23.92 17.59
N PRO A 115 20.41 25.11 18.21
CA PRO A 115 19.69 25.32 19.46
C PRO A 115 18.21 24.97 19.28
N GLU A 116 17.48 24.77 20.38
CA GLU A 116 16.03 24.59 20.52
C GLU A 116 15.12 25.54 19.69
N ILE A 117 15.67 26.49 18.93
CA ILE A 117 15.00 27.35 17.95
C ILE A 117 14.44 26.60 16.72
N MET A 118 14.83 25.34 16.49
CA MET A 118 14.31 24.50 15.40
C MET A 118 13.14 23.58 15.78
N GLU A 119 12.68 23.58 17.04
CA GLU A 119 11.38 23.00 17.44
C GLU A 119 10.23 24.00 17.31
N SER A 120 10.42 25.09 16.56
CA SER A 120 9.29 25.97 16.24
C SER A 120 8.33 25.23 15.30
N PRO A 121 7.06 24.99 15.69
CA PRO A 121 6.09 24.29 14.86
C PRO A 121 5.88 24.99 13.51
N PHE A 122 6.24 26.27 13.40
CA PHE A 122 6.18 27.07 12.19
C PHE A 122 7.19 26.64 11.12
N LEU A 123 8.41 26.24 11.49
CA LEU A 123 9.48 25.93 10.52
C LEU A 123 9.27 24.55 9.90
N SER A 124 8.83 23.56 10.69
CA SER A 124 8.37 22.26 10.16
C SER A 124 7.14 22.43 9.27
N LEU A 125 6.21 23.33 9.62
CA LEU A 125 5.06 23.67 8.78
C LEU A 125 5.47 24.26 7.44
N ILE A 126 6.46 25.15 7.41
CA ILE A 126 6.96 25.76 6.17
C ILE A 126 7.63 24.70 5.29
N VAL A 127 8.47 23.84 5.86
CA VAL A 127 9.14 22.76 5.12
C VAL A 127 8.11 21.78 4.55
N ILE A 128 7.18 21.30 5.37
CA ILE A 128 6.11 20.39 4.93
C ILE A 128 5.22 21.06 3.87
N SER A 129 4.83 22.33 4.07
CA SER A 129 4.02 23.09 3.12
C SER A 129 4.73 23.31 1.77
N SER A 130 6.03 23.60 1.81
CA SER A 130 6.84 23.77 0.59
C SER A 130 6.94 22.47 -0.21
N ILE A 131 7.18 21.34 0.46
CA ILE A 131 7.22 20.01 -0.14
C ILE A 131 5.86 19.62 -0.70
N PHE A 132 4.77 19.86 0.06
CA PHE A 132 3.41 19.56 -0.36
C PHE A 132 3.02 20.36 -1.61
N THR A 133 3.36 21.65 -1.63
CA THR A 133 3.09 22.55 -2.76
C THR A 133 3.88 22.14 -4.00
N PHE A 134 5.18 21.83 -3.84
CA PHE A 134 6.03 21.36 -4.93
C PHE A 134 5.53 20.03 -5.50
N ALA A 135 5.15 19.11 -4.63
CA ALA A 135 4.63 17.80 -5.03
C ALA A 135 3.27 17.91 -5.75
N ILE A 136 2.38 18.83 -5.33
CA ILE A 136 1.14 19.14 -6.06
C ILE A 136 1.43 19.73 -7.45
N ILE A 137 2.38 20.66 -7.56
CA ILE A 137 2.77 21.27 -8.85
C ILE A 137 3.34 20.21 -9.79
N PHE A 138 4.24 19.36 -9.29
CA PHE A 138 4.83 18.26 -10.05
C PHE A 138 3.76 17.24 -10.49
N LEU A 139 2.84 16.87 -9.59
CA LEU A 139 1.74 15.96 -9.89
C LEU A 139 0.80 16.55 -10.96
N ARG A 140 0.50 17.86 -10.88
CA ARG A 140 -0.34 18.55 -11.85
C ARG A 140 0.34 18.70 -13.22
N CYS A 141 1.68 18.80 -13.24
CA CYS A 141 2.47 18.79 -14.48
C CYS A 141 2.51 17.40 -15.14
N PHE A 142 2.63 16.34 -14.34
CA PHE A 142 2.64 14.95 -14.84
C PHE A 142 1.26 14.46 -15.31
N LEU A 143 0.17 14.93 -14.71
CA LEU A 143 -1.19 14.52 -15.08
C LEU A 143 -1.71 15.20 -16.38
N HIS A 144 -1.01 16.20 -16.91
CA HIS A 144 -1.39 16.97 -18.09
C HIS A 144 -0.57 16.62 -19.35
N ASN A 145 0.25 15.57 -19.30
CA ASN A 145 1.03 15.04 -20.42
C ASN A 145 0.71 13.55 -20.64
#